data_AF-A0AAD4XKZ2-F1
#
_entry.id   AF-A0AAD4XKZ2-F1
#
_cell.length_a   1.000
_cell.length_b   1.000
_cell.length_c   1.000
_cell.angle_alpha   90.00
_cell.angle_beta   90.00
_cell.angle_gamma   90.00
#
_symmetry.space_group_name_H-M   'P 1'
#
loop_
_entity.id
_entity.type
_entity.pdbx_description
1 polymer ?
#
loop_
_entity_poly.entity_id
_entity_poly.type
_entity_poly.pdbx_seq_one_letter_code
_entity_poly.pdbx_strand_id
1 'polypeptide(L)'
;MVQIIPTQTLSSPTFIINKISATLSTKIRIFSSKSRFFSDSSVDLNGTGNPRNRVLRVSSKVKDKVSSAELKEKWLTSLSTPLHDESESSDKRLVEWVIGVDPDVSGALALLRSDDFGCSAQVFDSPHVRLLVGKTMRRRLDTRSIVQLLRSFDAPPGTTAYIEQSTPFPTDGKQGWWSGGFGYGIWTGVLVASGFSVVPVSSLMWKNHFELAGSRLSKDDSRKAASTLFPSLSSQLTRKKDHGRAEALLIAAYGKGLVLKSEELLKPEALLPKSEECLLESDAILMKAG
;
A
#
# COMPACT_ATOMS: atom_id res chain seq x y z
N MET A 1 -51.63 -39.62 -12.58
CA MET A 1 -50.90 -39.73 -13.85
C MET A 1 -50.27 -38.37 -14.11
N VAL A 2 -49.02 -38.19 -13.65
CA VAL A 2 -48.30 -36.89 -13.69
C VAL A 2 -47.05 -37.10 -14.53
N GLN A 3 -46.99 -36.42 -15.68
CA GLN A 3 -45.92 -36.52 -16.67
C GLN A 3 -44.62 -35.91 -16.12
N ILE A 4 -43.54 -36.69 -16.20
CA ILE A 4 -42.17 -36.26 -15.95
C ILE A 4 -41.60 -35.72 -17.27
N ILE A 5 -41.15 -34.46 -17.26
CA ILE A 5 -40.44 -33.83 -18.38
C ILE A 5 -38.94 -34.18 -18.28
N PRO A 6 -38.28 -34.67 -19.33
CA PRO A 6 -36.86 -35.00 -19.27
C PRO A 6 -35.97 -33.75 -19.42
N THR A 7 -34.89 -33.74 -18.64
CA THR A 7 -33.83 -32.73 -18.60
C THR A 7 -32.97 -32.78 -19.86
N GLN A 8 -32.84 -31.64 -20.55
CA GLN A 8 -31.91 -31.48 -21.67
C GLN A 8 -30.48 -31.32 -21.14
N THR A 9 -29.59 -32.20 -21.61
CA THR A 9 -28.15 -32.15 -21.35
C THR A 9 -27.48 -31.21 -22.35
N LEU A 10 -26.96 -30.07 -21.86
CA LEU A 10 -26.18 -29.13 -22.67
C LEU A 10 -24.75 -29.67 -22.84
N SER A 11 -24.37 -29.97 -24.08
CA SER A 11 -23.02 -30.41 -24.45
C SER A 11 -21.99 -29.27 -24.34
N SER A 12 -20.92 -29.49 -23.56
CA SER A 12 -19.78 -28.56 -23.44
C SER A 12 -18.98 -28.48 -24.75
N PRO A 13 -18.55 -27.28 -25.20
CA PRO A 13 -17.67 -27.16 -26.35
C PRO A 13 -16.24 -27.57 -25.99
N THR A 14 -15.67 -28.47 -26.79
CA THR A 14 -14.30 -28.96 -26.67
C THR A 14 -13.32 -27.88 -27.17
N PHE A 15 -12.58 -27.24 -26.25
CA PHE A 15 -11.47 -26.36 -26.62
C PHE A 15 -10.20 -27.19 -26.86
N ILE A 16 -9.75 -27.20 -28.12
CA ILE A 16 -8.46 -27.79 -28.51
C ILE A 16 -7.34 -26.84 -28.06
N ILE A 17 -6.54 -27.29 -27.09
CA ILE A 17 -5.32 -26.60 -26.65
C ILE A 17 -4.17 -27.01 -27.57
N ASN A 18 -3.63 -26.05 -28.32
CA ASN A 18 -2.37 -26.21 -29.03
C ASN A 18 -1.22 -26.38 -28.02
N LYS A 19 -0.57 -27.55 -28.04
CA LYS A 19 0.70 -27.79 -27.34
C LYS A 19 1.82 -27.06 -28.08
N ILE A 20 2.29 -25.95 -27.54
CA ILE A 20 3.59 -25.39 -27.90
C ILE A 20 4.59 -25.87 -26.83
N SER A 21 5.38 -26.87 -27.20
CA SER A 21 6.56 -27.31 -26.45
C SER A 21 7.70 -26.36 -26.77
N ALA A 22 8.26 -25.72 -25.74
CA ALA A 22 9.53 -25.01 -25.84
C ALA A 22 10.44 -25.48 -24.70
N THR A 23 11.22 -26.52 -24.98
CA THR A 23 12.37 -26.90 -24.17
C THR A 23 13.52 -25.94 -24.46
N LEU A 24 13.79 -25.00 -23.55
CA LEU A 24 15.05 -24.25 -23.54
C LEU A 24 15.77 -24.49 -22.21
N SER A 25 16.60 -25.52 -22.16
CA SER A 25 17.55 -25.73 -21.08
C SER A 25 18.72 -24.76 -21.29
N THR A 26 18.82 -23.73 -20.44
CA THR A 26 20.02 -22.88 -20.37
C THR A 26 20.69 -23.11 -19.03
N LYS A 27 21.82 -23.82 -19.05
CA LYS A 27 22.74 -23.95 -17.91
C LYS A 27 23.35 -22.58 -17.61
N ILE A 28 22.91 -21.92 -16.55
CA ILE A 28 23.56 -20.72 -16.02
C ILE A 28 24.76 -21.18 -15.17
N ARG A 29 25.98 -20.94 -15.65
CA ARG A 29 27.19 -21.03 -14.83
C ARG A 29 27.28 -19.78 -13.96
N ILE A 30 27.32 -19.99 -12.65
CA ILE A 30 27.55 -18.97 -11.62
C ILE A 30 29.03 -18.57 -11.69
N PHE A 31 29.32 -17.34 -12.11
CA PHE A 31 30.63 -16.72 -11.89
C PHE A 31 30.55 -15.84 -10.65
N SER A 32 31.26 -16.25 -9.60
CA SER A 32 31.48 -15.45 -8.40
C SER A 32 32.39 -14.27 -8.73
N SER A 33 31.91 -13.05 -8.59
CA SER A 33 32.78 -11.87 -8.65
C SER A 33 33.14 -11.44 -7.24
N LYS A 34 34.37 -11.77 -6.82
CA LYS A 34 35.05 -11.10 -5.69
C LYS A 34 35.46 -9.71 -6.18
N SER A 35 34.82 -8.66 -5.67
CA SER A 35 35.27 -7.28 -5.87
C SER A 35 36.49 -7.01 -4.99
N ARG A 36 37.67 -6.89 -5.60
CA ARG A 36 38.83 -6.24 -4.97
C ARG A 36 38.84 -4.78 -5.40
N PHE A 37 38.82 -3.90 -4.41
CA PHE A 37 39.16 -2.49 -4.54
C PHE A 37 40.60 -2.36 -5.04
N PHE A 38 40.82 -1.51 -6.04
CA PHE A 38 42.13 -0.88 -6.25
C PHE A 38 41.93 0.56 -6.70
N SER A 39 42.59 1.44 -5.95
CA SER A 39 42.74 2.86 -6.18
C SER A 39 43.56 3.13 -7.44
N ASP A 40 43.18 4.20 -8.11
CA ASP A 40 43.84 4.77 -9.27
C ASP A 40 45.11 5.51 -8.82
N SER A 41 46.27 5.10 -9.32
CA SER A 41 47.47 5.94 -9.30
C SER A 41 48.17 5.82 -10.65
N SER A 42 47.99 6.87 -11.42
CA SER A 42 48.66 7.19 -12.68
C SER A 42 50.17 7.32 -12.49
N VAL A 43 50.95 6.54 -13.25
CA VAL A 43 52.36 6.82 -13.52
C VAL A 43 52.65 6.44 -14.97
N ASP A 44 52.87 7.45 -15.81
CA ASP A 44 53.41 7.33 -17.17
C ASP A 44 54.91 7.03 -17.12
N LEU A 45 55.37 6.00 -17.83
CA LEU A 45 56.74 5.94 -18.37
C LEU A 45 56.79 5.14 -19.68
N ASN A 46 57.50 5.73 -20.65
CA ASN A 46 57.72 5.32 -22.03
C ASN A 46 58.32 3.93 -22.22
N GLY A 47 57.94 3.25 -23.33
CA GLY A 47 58.63 2.06 -23.83
C GLY A 47 58.12 1.60 -25.19
N THR A 48 58.96 1.79 -26.22
CA THR A 48 58.78 1.51 -27.66
C THR A 48 58.53 0.04 -28.03
N GLY A 49 57.65 -0.24 -29.02
CA GLY A 49 57.65 -1.54 -29.72
C GLY A 49 56.42 -1.92 -30.58
N ASN A 50 56.46 -1.58 -31.87
CA ASN A 50 55.87 -2.22 -33.08
C ASN A 50 54.33 -2.44 -33.25
N PRO A 51 53.74 -2.14 -34.43
CA PRO A 51 52.30 -2.21 -34.65
C PRO A 51 51.88 -3.58 -35.19
N ARG A 52 50.87 -4.21 -34.56
CA ARG A 52 50.07 -5.25 -35.20
C ARG A 52 48.60 -4.87 -35.11
N ASN A 53 48.01 -4.67 -36.29
CA ASN A 53 46.60 -4.43 -36.56
C ASN A 53 45.68 -5.16 -35.57
N ARG A 54 45.10 -4.40 -34.65
CA ARG A 54 43.90 -4.82 -33.92
C ARG A 54 42.77 -3.93 -34.42
N VAL A 55 41.98 -4.48 -35.36
CA VAL A 55 40.71 -3.86 -35.79
C VAL A 55 39.85 -3.74 -34.53
N LEU A 56 39.79 -2.53 -33.98
CA LEU A 56 38.85 -2.17 -32.94
C LEU A 56 37.46 -2.20 -33.59
N ARG A 57 36.73 -3.30 -33.36
CA ARG A 57 35.28 -3.30 -33.51
C ARG A 57 34.73 -2.30 -32.49
N VAL A 58 34.58 -1.05 -32.92
CA VAL A 58 33.71 -0.08 -32.25
C VAL A 58 32.30 -0.60 -32.46
N SER A 59 31.84 -1.43 -31.52
CA SER A 59 30.41 -1.61 -31.35
C SER A 59 29.90 -0.32 -30.73
N SER A 60 29.53 0.63 -31.60
CA SER A 60 28.69 1.76 -31.23
C SER A 60 27.31 1.22 -30.85
N LYS A 61 27.20 0.63 -29.66
CA LYS A 61 25.92 0.54 -28.98
C LYS A 61 25.54 1.98 -28.66
N VAL A 62 24.77 2.58 -29.58
CA VAL A 62 23.96 3.77 -29.29
C VAL A 62 23.06 3.35 -28.13
N LYS A 63 23.51 3.62 -26.91
CA LYS A 63 22.67 3.50 -25.72
C LYS A 63 21.78 4.72 -25.76
N ASP A 64 20.51 4.54 -26.13
CA ASP A 64 19.48 5.51 -25.81
C ASP A 64 19.58 5.81 -24.31
N LYS A 65 20.04 7.02 -23.97
CA LYS A 65 20.19 7.48 -22.59
C LYS A 65 18.82 7.90 -22.06
N VAL A 66 17.89 6.95 -21.96
CA VAL A 66 16.64 7.19 -21.23
C VAL A 66 16.99 7.30 -19.74
N SER A 67 16.57 8.38 -19.09
CA SER A 67 16.89 8.60 -17.68
C SER A 67 16.14 7.60 -16.78
N SER A 68 16.70 7.28 -15.62
CA SER A 68 16.03 6.40 -14.65
C SER A 68 14.69 6.98 -14.16
N ALA A 69 14.57 8.31 -14.13
CA ALA A 69 13.35 9.01 -13.79
C ALA A 69 12.26 8.81 -14.86
N GLU A 70 12.61 8.94 -16.14
CA GLU A 70 11.67 8.68 -17.25
C GLU A 70 11.15 7.25 -17.24
N LEU A 71 12.01 6.26 -16.94
CA LEU A 71 11.58 4.86 -16.83
C LEU A 71 10.61 4.65 -15.66
N LYS A 72 10.84 5.33 -14.53
CA LYS A 72 9.94 5.29 -13.38
C LYS A 72 8.59 5.93 -13.69
N GLU A 73 8.58 7.09 -14.35
CA GLU A 73 7.36 7.77 -14.77
C GLU A 73 6.54 6.91 -15.74
N LYS A 74 7.19 6.34 -16.76
CA LYS A 74 6.53 5.40 -17.69
C LYS A 74 5.88 4.23 -16.97
N TRP A 75 6.55 3.70 -15.94
CA TRP A 75 5.97 2.64 -15.13
C TRP A 75 4.78 3.13 -14.29
N LEU A 76 4.88 4.28 -13.62
CA LEU A 76 3.77 4.86 -12.86
C LEU A 76 2.56 5.16 -13.76
N THR A 77 2.77 5.70 -14.97
CA THR A 77 1.69 5.91 -15.94
C THR A 77 1.00 4.60 -16.34
N SER A 78 1.74 3.49 -16.39
CA SER A 78 1.16 2.17 -16.69
C SER A 78 0.26 1.61 -15.58
N LEU A 79 0.29 2.21 -14.39
CA LEU A 79 -0.52 1.83 -13.23
C LEU A 79 -1.87 2.56 -13.16
N SER A 80 -2.29 3.19 -14.26
CA SER A 80 -3.59 3.84 -14.38
C SER A 80 -4.18 3.53 -15.75
N THR A 81 -5.48 3.28 -15.82
CA THR A 81 -6.19 3.19 -17.10
C THR A 81 -6.49 4.59 -17.62
N PRO A 82 -6.24 4.91 -18.90
CA PRO A 82 -6.69 6.17 -19.48
C PRO A 82 -8.21 6.30 -19.29
N LEU A 83 -8.65 7.39 -18.66
CA LEU A 83 -10.07 7.69 -18.54
C LEU A 83 -10.61 7.98 -19.95
N HIS A 84 -11.67 7.27 -20.36
CA HIS A 84 -12.36 7.59 -21.60
C HIS A 84 -13.14 8.88 -21.35
N ASP A 85 -12.81 9.92 -22.11
CA ASP A 85 -13.41 11.25 -22.00
C ASP A 85 -14.91 11.15 -22.27
N GLU A 86 -15.73 11.24 -21.23
CA GLU A 86 -17.16 11.43 -21.35
C GLU A 86 -17.59 12.52 -20.37
N SER A 87 -17.75 13.71 -20.94
CA SER A 87 -18.59 14.81 -20.48
C SER A 87 -18.13 15.57 -19.23
N GLU A 88 -17.54 16.75 -19.46
CA GLU A 88 -17.50 17.86 -18.50
C GLU A 88 -18.93 18.22 -18.06
N SER A 89 -19.35 17.71 -16.91
CA SER A 89 -20.55 18.18 -16.22
C SER A 89 -20.13 19.07 -15.05
N SER A 90 -20.17 20.37 -15.28
CA SER A 90 -19.89 21.44 -14.33
C SER A 90 -21.01 21.54 -13.27
N ASP A 91 -21.09 20.61 -12.31
CA ASP A 91 -21.78 20.81 -11.00
C ASP A 91 -21.69 19.60 -10.04
N LYS A 92 -20.54 18.91 -9.96
CA LYS A 92 -20.37 17.82 -8.99
C LYS A 92 -19.74 18.37 -7.70
N ARG A 93 -20.48 18.34 -6.59
CA ARG A 93 -19.90 18.42 -5.23
C ARG A 93 -18.63 17.59 -5.21
N LEU A 94 -17.53 18.15 -4.72
CA LEU A 94 -16.22 17.52 -4.73
C LEU A 94 -16.19 16.37 -3.71
N VAL A 95 -16.80 15.25 -4.07
CA VAL A 95 -16.68 14.02 -3.29
C VAL A 95 -15.34 13.40 -3.66
N GLU A 96 -14.36 13.52 -2.78
CA GLU A 96 -13.04 12.96 -2.95
C GLU A 96 -12.99 11.54 -2.38
N TRP A 97 -12.47 10.60 -3.18
CA TRP A 97 -12.29 9.20 -2.80
C TRP A 97 -10.80 8.88 -2.78
N VAL A 98 -10.35 8.20 -1.74
CA VAL A 98 -8.98 7.69 -1.62
C VAL A 98 -9.02 6.28 -1.08
N ILE A 99 -8.29 5.37 -1.74
CA ILE A 99 -8.14 3.98 -1.31
C ILE A 99 -6.73 3.80 -0.74
N GLY A 100 -6.61 3.06 0.37
CA GLY A 100 -5.34 2.61 0.92
C GLY A 100 -5.30 1.08 1.02
N VAL A 101 -4.20 0.46 0.63
CA VAL A 101 -4.07 -1.01 0.57
C VAL A 101 -2.78 -1.47 1.24
N ASP A 102 -2.93 -2.31 2.26
CA ASP A 102 -1.89 -3.24 2.72
C ASP A 102 -2.06 -4.55 1.93
N PRO A 103 -1.14 -4.88 0.99
CA PRO A 103 -1.32 -5.96 0.04
C PRO A 103 -1.10 -7.37 0.62
N ASP A 104 -0.70 -7.48 1.89
CA ASP A 104 -0.45 -8.76 2.52
C ASP A 104 -1.74 -9.58 2.70
N VAL A 105 -1.59 -10.90 2.83
CA VAL A 105 -2.74 -11.82 3.07
C VAL A 105 -3.45 -11.56 4.40
N SER A 106 -2.76 -10.87 5.32
CA SER A 106 -3.28 -10.42 6.61
C SER A 106 -3.50 -8.91 6.65
N GLY A 107 -3.33 -8.24 5.50
CA GLY A 107 -3.57 -6.83 5.31
C GLY A 107 -5.05 -6.50 5.16
N ALA A 108 -5.31 -5.32 4.63
CA ALA A 108 -6.64 -4.77 4.48
C ALA A 108 -6.71 -3.76 3.33
N LEU A 109 -7.94 -3.38 3.01
CA LEU A 109 -8.27 -2.23 2.17
C LEU A 109 -9.03 -1.21 3.00
N ALA A 110 -8.61 0.05 2.93
CA ALA A 110 -9.32 1.18 3.50
C ALA A 110 -9.88 2.07 2.38
N LEU A 111 -11.07 2.62 2.63
CA LEU A 111 -11.73 3.58 1.77
C LEU A 111 -12.02 4.85 2.58
N LEU A 112 -11.48 5.97 2.11
CA LEU A 112 -11.79 7.31 2.62
C LEU A 112 -12.67 8.02 1.61
N ARG A 113 -13.78 8.56 2.08
CA ARG A 113 -14.68 9.40 1.29
C ARG A 113 -14.85 10.73 2.01
N SER A 114 -14.62 11.81 1.29
CA SER A 114 -14.74 13.17 1.81
C SER A 114 -15.76 13.92 0.99
N ASP A 115 -16.70 14.58 1.64
CA ASP A 115 -17.63 15.50 1.02
C ASP A 115 -17.73 16.78 1.87
N ASP A 116 -18.63 17.69 1.48
CA ASP A 116 -18.84 18.97 2.16
C ASP A 116 -19.27 18.80 3.64
N PHE A 117 -19.76 17.63 4.03
CA PHE A 117 -20.27 17.33 5.37
C PHE A 117 -19.26 16.59 6.26
N GLY A 118 -18.17 16.09 5.69
CA GLY A 118 -17.06 15.54 6.46
C GLY A 118 -16.32 14.40 5.76
N CYS A 119 -15.49 13.71 6.54
CA CYS A 119 -14.73 12.53 6.09
C CYS A 119 -15.31 11.27 6.73
N SER A 120 -15.72 10.32 5.90
CA SER A 120 -16.08 8.96 6.31
C SER A 120 -14.95 8.00 5.96
N ALA A 121 -14.75 6.98 6.78
CA ALA A 121 -13.72 5.97 6.60
C ALA A 121 -14.33 4.57 6.80
N GLN A 122 -13.95 3.64 5.94
CA GLN A 122 -14.30 2.22 6.03
C GLN A 122 -13.03 1.38 5.86
N VAL A 123 -13.01 0.19 6.46
CA VAL A 123 -11.87 -0.73 6.35
C VAL A 123 -12.35 -2.18 6.28
N PHE A 124 -11.71 -2.95 5.41
CA PHE A 124 -12.08 -4.33 5.09
C PHE A 124 -10.84 -5.21 5.11
N ASP A 125 -10.87 -6.33 5.84
CA ASP A 125 -9.78 -7.31 5.80
C ASP A 125 -9.63 -7.87 4.39
N SER A 126 -8.40 -8.14 3.95
CA SER A 126 -8.13 -8.77 2.66
C SER A 126 -8.85 -10.13 2.53
N PRO A 127 -9.79 -10.30 1.58
CA PRO A 127 -10.45 -11.58 1.34
C PRO A 127 -9.42 -12.66 1.01
N HIS A 128 -9.54 -13.83 1.64
CA HIS A 128 -8.59 -14.92 1.45
C HIS A 128 -9.23 -16.29 1.66
N VAL A 129 -8.70 -17.28 0.95
CA VAL A 129 -9.05 -18.69 1.10
C VAL A 129 -7.89 -19.47 1.70
N ARG A 130 -8.21 -20.55 2.41
CA ARG A 130 -7.22 -21.51 2.90
C ARG A 130 -7.09 -22.65 1.90
N LEU A 131 -5.86 -22.97 1.52
CA LEU A 131 -5.58 -24.08 0.61
C LEU A 131 -4.31 -24.82 1.01
N LEU A 132 -4.29 -26.10 0.68
CA LEU A 132 -3.16 -26.97 0.96
C LEU A 132 -2.08 -26.76 -0.12
N VAL A 133 -0.90 -26.27 0.28
CA VAL A 133 0.28 -26.16 -0.60
C VAL A 133 1.30 -27.18 -0.15
N GLY A 134 1.39 -28.28 -0.91
CA GLY A 134 2.15 -29.45 -0.49
C GLY A 134 1.50 -30.09 0.75
N LYS A 135 2.18 -30.03 1.89
CA LYS A 135 1.70 -30.56 3.18
C LYS A 135 1.22 -29.48 4.15
N THR A 136 1.30 -28.21 3.78
CA THR A 136 1.04 -27.09 4.70
C THR A 136 -0.21 -26.32 4.27
N MET A 137 -1.12 -26.08 5.21
CA MET A 137 -2.25 -25.18 4.99
C MET A 137 -1.76 -23.74 4.94
N ARG A 138 -2.09 -23.03 3.87
CA ARG A 138 -1.69 -21.64 3.63
C ARG A 138 -2.90 -20.79 3.27
N ARG A 139 -2.83 -19.51 3.59
CA ARG A 139 -3.80 -18.51 3.12
C ARG A 139 -3.32 -17.92 1.80
N ARG A 140 -4.24 -17.71 0.86
CA ARG A 140 -4.02 -16.96 -0.39
C ARG A 140 -5.17 -15.98 -0.57
N LEU A 141 -4.87 -14.83 -1.17
CA LEU A 141 -5.89 -13.84 -1.51
C LEU A 141 -6.96 -14.48 -2.40
N ASP A 142 -8.21 -14.12 -2.15
CA ASP A 142 -9.35 -14.49 -2.97
C ASP A 142 -9.62 -13.36 -3.97
N THR A 143 -9.05 -13.51 -5.17
CA THR A 143 -9.15 -12.51 -6.24
C THR A 143 -10.60 -12.20 -6.60
N ARG A 144 -11.50 -13.20 -6.58
CA ARG A 144 -12.92 -12.99 -6.91
C ARG A 144 -13.58 -12.08 -5.88
N SER A 145 -13.38 -12.39 -4.61
CA SER A 145 -13.94 -11.61 -3.51
C SER A 145 -13.37 -10.20 -3.45
N ILE A 146 -12.08 -10.01 -3.80
CA ILE A 146 -11.49 -8.66 -3.93
C ILE A 146 -12.19 -7.86 -5.02
N VAL A 147 -12.38 -8.43 -6.22
CA VAL A 147 -13.08 -7.74 -7.33
C VAL A 147 -14.52 -7.38 -6.93
N GLN A 148 -15.23 -8.28 -6.25
CA GLN A 148 -16.58 -8.01 -5.77
C GLN A 148 -16.61 -6.89 -4.72
N LEU A 149 -15.63 -6.88 -3.80
CA LEU A 149 -15.49 -5.84 -2.79
C LEU A 149 -15.26 -4.46 -3.44
N LEU A 150 -14.32 -4.35 -4.39
CA LEU A 150 -14.06 -3.09 -5.08
C LEU A 150 -15.28 -2.57 -5.85
N ARG A 151 -16.01 -3.46 -6.52
CA ARG A 151 -17.25 -3.10 -7.22
C ARG A 151 -18.36 -2.64 -6.29
N SER A 152 -18.37 -3.07 -5.03
CA SER A 152 -19.40 -2.70 -4.06
C SER A 152 -19.28 -1.26 -3.54
N PHE A 153 -18.15 -0.59 -3.81
CA PHE A 153 -17.92 0.76 -3.33
C PHE A 153 -18.54 1.85 -4.20
N ASP A 154 -18.86 1.55 -5.46
CA ASP A 154 -19.30 2.53 -6.47
C ASP A 154 -18.38 3.77 -6.54
N ALA A 155 -17.08 3.57 -6.29
CA ALA A 155 -16.07 4.62 -6.38
C ALA A 155 -15.87 5.04 -7.85
N PRO A 156 -15.73 6.34 -8.14
CA PRO A 156 -15.59 6.81 -9.51
C PRO A 156 -14.30 6.29 -10.16
N PRO A 157 -14.31 5.98 -11.47
CA PRO A 157 -13.10 5.68 -12.22
C PRO A 157 -12.05 6.80 -12.04
N GLY A 158 -10.78 6.42 -11.98
CA GLY A 158 -9.68 7.34 -11.71
C GLY A 158 -9.43 7.61 -10.23
N THR A 159 -10.28 7.12 -9.30
CA THR A 159 -9.99 7.17 -7.86
C THR A 159 -8.59 6.61 -7.58
N THR A 160 -7.82 7.36 -6.80
CA THR A 160 -6.43 6.99 -6.49
C THR A 160 -6.38 5.93 -5.39
N ALA A 161 -5.69 4.84 -5.66
CA ALA A 161 -5.42 3.76 -4.73
C ALA A 161 -3.93 3.73 -4.37
N TYR A 162 -3.63 4.12 -3.14
CA TYR A 162 -2.29 4.04 -2.57
C TYR A 162 -2.06 2.63 -2.02
N ILE A 163 -0.98 1.98 -2.45
CA ILE A 163 -0.65 0.61 -2.09
C ILE A 163 0.75 0.54 -1.51
N GLU A 164 0.94 -0.16 -0.39
CA GLU A 164 2.29 -0.39 0.12
C GLU A 164 3.10 -1.18 -0.92
N GLN A 165 4.27 -0.64 -1.28
CA GLN A 165 5.18 -1.30 -2.20
C GLN A 165 5.82 -2.51 -1.51
N SER A 166 5.58 -3.70 -2.06
CA SER A 166 6.20 -4.92 -1.54
C SER A 166 7.71 -4.91 -1.75
N THR A 167 8.46 -5.01 -0.66
CA THR A 167 9.92 -5.16 -0.67
C THR A 167 10.31 -6.46 0.01
N PRO A 168 11.01 -7.39 -0.68
CA PRO A 168 11.45 -8.64 -0.06
C PRO A 168 12.45 -8.34 1.06
N PHE A 169 12.24 -8.92 2.24
CA PHE A 169 13.14 -8.72 3.36
C PHE A 169 14.20 -9.84 3.43
N PRO A 170 15.47 -9.57 3.74
CA PRO A 170 16.54 -10.58 3.69
C PRO A 170 16.33 -11.80 4.58
N THR A 171 15.60 -11.65 5.70
CA THR A 171 15.31 -12.76 6.62
C THR A 171 14.11 -13.60 6.17
N ASP A 172 13.37 -13.17 5.16
CA ASP A 172 12.25 -13.94 4.63
C ASP A 172 12.73 -15.12 3.79
N GLY A 173 12.06 -16.26 3.95
CA GLY A 173 12.28 -17.39 3.05
C GLY A 173 11.76 -17.10 1.63
N LYS A 174 12.26 -17.86 0.64
CA LYS A 174 11.84 -17.78 -0.78
C LYS A 174 10.32 -17.75 -0.98
N GLN A 175 9.61 -18.51 -0.16
CA GLN A 175 8.15 -18.58 -0.21
C GLN A 175 7.45 -17.32 0.33
N GLY A 176 8.08 -16.61 1.27
CA GLY A 176 7.65 -15.29 1.74
C GLY A 176 7.76 -14.27 0.62
N TRP A 177 8.93 -14.18 -0.03
CA TRP A 177 9.15 -13.30 -1.19
C TRP A 177 8.13 -13.55 -2.31
N TRP A 178 7.90 -14.82 -2.66
CA TRP A 178 6.89 -15.17 -3.65
C TRP A 178 5.49 -14.72 -3.21
N SER A 179 5.15 -14.88 -1.93
CA SER A 179 3.80 -14.56 -1.44
C SER A 179 3.56 -13.05 -1.38
N GLY A 180 4.56 -12.27 -0.96
CA GLY A 180 4.51 -10.81 -0.97
C GLY A 180 4.38 -10.26 -2.40
N GLY A 181 5.23 -10.74 -3.32
CA GLY A 181 5.15 -10.36 -4.73
C GLY A 181 3.83 -10.77 -5.40
N PHE A 182 3.31 -11.96 -5.09
CA PHE A 182 2.01 -12.41 -5.56
C PHE A 182 0.87 -11.53 -5.04
N GLY A 183 0.87 -11.21 -3.74
CA GLY A 183 -0.15 -10.34 -3.14
C GLY A 183 -0.16 -8.95 -3.77
N TYR A 184 1.02 -8.33 -3.87
CA TYR A 184 1.20 -7.03 -4.51
C TYR A 184 0.73 -7.04 -5.97
N GLY A 185 1.13 -8.04 -6.75
CA GLY A 185 0.72 -8.16 -8.15
C GLY A 185 -0.79 -8.34 -8.35
N ILE A 186 -1.45 -9.15 -7.49
CA ILE A 186 -2.91 -9.32 -7.53
C ILE A 186 -3.61 -7.99 -7.23
N TRP A 187 -3.22 -7.29 -6.18
CA TRP A 187 -3.81 -6.01 -5.83
C TRP A 187 -3.61 -4.96 -6.92
N THR A 188 -2.39 -4.76 -7.39
CA THR A 188 -2.09 -3.80 -8.48
C THR A 188 -2.90 -4.13 -9.74
N GLY A 189 -2.88 -5.39 -10.19
CA GLY A 189 -3.60 -5.78 -11.40
C GLY A 189 -5.11 -5.61 -11.27
N VAL A 190 -5.69 -6.00 -10.13
CA VAL A 190 -7.14 -5.86 -9.90
C VAL A 190 -7.56 -4.40 -9.77
N LEU A 191 -6.77 -3.55 -9.10
CA LEU A 191 -7.07 -2.12 -8.97
C LEU A 191 -7.05 -1.43 -10.33
N VAL A 192 -5.99 -1.62 -11.12
CA VAL A 192 -5.88 -1.06 -12.48
C VAL A 192 -7.01 -1.57 -13.37
N ALA A 193 -7.28 -2.88 -13.37
CA ALA A 193 -8.37 -3.46 -14.16
C ALA A 193 -9.77 -3.00 -13.70
N SER A 194 -9.90 -2.47 -12.48
CA SER A 194 -11.13 -1.89 -11.95
C SER A 194 -11.25 -0.38 -12.25
N GLY A 195 -10.29 0.21 -12.97
CA GLY A 195 -10.31 1.62 -13.37
C GLY A 195 -9.71 2.58 -12.35
N PHE A 196 -8.99 2.07 -11.33
CA PHE A 196 -8.31 2.91 -10.34
C PHE A 196 -6.92 3.34 -10.81
N SER A 197 -6.48 4.50 -10.31
CA SER A 197 -5.11 4.99 -10.49
C SER A 197 -4.25 4.50 -9.32
N VAL A 198 -3.28 3.62 -9.57
CA VAL A 198 -2.51 2.99 -8.49
C VAL A 198 -1.21 3.74 -8.22
N VAL A 199 -1.00 4.13 -6.97
CA VAL A 199 0.23 4.81 -6.50
C VAL A 199 0.96 3.93 -5.48
N PRO A 200 2.09 3.32 -5.86
CA PRO A 200 2.95 2.58 -4.94
C PRO A 200 3.62 3.51 -3.92
N VAL A 201 3.52 3.17 -2.64
CA VAL A 201 4.10 3.92 -1.52
C VAL A 201 5.04 3.01 -0.75
N SER A 202 6.30 3.41 -0.58
CA SER A 202 7.22 2.65 0.28
C SER A 202 6.79 2.72 1.74
N SER A 203 6.97 1.62 2.48
CA SER A 203 6.67 1.56 3.91
C SER A 203 7.35 2.67 4.72
N LEU A 204 8.60 3.00 4.37
CA LEU A 204 9.36 4.06 5.02
C LEU A 204 8.70 5.44 4.85
N MET A 205 8.19 5.77 3.67
CA MET A 205 7.60 7.09 3.39
C MET A 205 6.36 7.34 4.26
N TRP A 206 5.38 6.44 4.24
CA TRP A 206 4.15 6.65 4.99
C TRP A 206 4.39 6.50 6.51
N LYS A 207 5.31 5.62 6.94
CA LYS A 207 5.67 5.50 8.36
C LYS A 207 6.37 6.75 8.86
N ASN A 208 7.30 7.33 8.11
CA ASN A 208 7.95 8.60 8.45
C ASN A 208 6.93 9.73 8.61
N HIS A 209 5.95 9.81 7.70
CA HIS A 209 4.91 10.84 7.70
C HIS A 209 4.08 10.88 9.00
N PHE A 210 3.86 9.73 9.62
CA PHE A 210 3.13 9.60 10.89
C PHE A 210 4.04 9.40 12.10
N GLU A 211 5.34 9.67 11.97
CA GLU A 211 6.32 9.49 13.06
C GLU A 211 6.39 8.04 13.58
N LEU A 212 6.04 7.08 12.71
CA LEU A 212 6.03 5.64 12.97
C LEU A 212 7.31 4.94 12.50
N ALA A 213 8.34 5.69 12.15
CA ALA A 213 9.61 5.14 11.71
C ALA A 213 10.67 5.11 12.82
N GLY A 214 11.27 3.92 13.02
CA GLY A 214 12.34 3.71 13.98
C GLY A 214 12.36 2.29 14.53
N SER A 215 13.51 1.85 15.07
CA SER A 215 13.71 0.46 15.54
C SER A 215 12.85 0.06 16.75
N ARG A 216 12.19 1.03 17.41
CA ARG A 216 11.33 0.79 18.58
C ARG A 216 9.83 0.81 18.26
N LEU A 217 9.45 1.19 17.04
CA LEU A 217 8.05 1.36 16.67
C LEU A 217 7.47 0.03 16.20
N SER A 218 6.36 -0.33 16.82
CA SER A 218 5.73 -1.64 16.73
C SER A 218 4.45 -1.58 15.90
N LYS A 219 3.94 -2.77 15.52
CA LYS A 219 2.60 -2.91 14.95
C LYS A 219 1.49 -2.35 15.86
N ASP A 220 1.76 -2.12 17.15
CA ASP A 220 0.81 -1.52 18.08
C ASP A 220 0.70 0.00 17.88
N ASP A 221 1.77 0.65 17.42
CA ASP A 221 1.79 2.11 17.25
C ASP A 221 1.01 2.54 16.00
N SER A 222 1.07 1.76 14.92
CA SER A 222 0.17 1.95 13.77
C SER A 222 -1.30 1.88 14.16
N ARG A 223 -1.70 0.95 15.05
CA ARG A 223 -3.10 0.86 15.50
C ARG A 223 -3.52 2.06 16.34
N LYS A 224 -2.64 2.56 17.20
CA LYS A 224 -2.89 3.79 17.97
C LYS A 224 -3.04 4.99 17.04
N ALA A 225 -2.09 5.21 16.14
CA ALA A 225 -2.14 6.32 15.18
C ALA A 225 -3.40 6.29 14.31
N ALA A 226 -3.77 5.11 13.79
CA ALA A 226 -5.00 4.94 13.03
C ALA A 226 -6.26 5.20 13.88
N SER A 227 -6.28 4.78 15.16
CA SER A 227 -7.41 5.07 16.06
C SER A 227 -7.54 6.56 16.39
N THR A 228 -6.42 7.26 16.51
CA THR A 228 -6.40 8.72 16.69
C THR A 228 -6.92 9.46 15.46
N LEU A 229 -6.53 9.04 14.25
CA LEU A 229 -7.01 9.65 13.00
C LEU A 229 -8.46 9.29 12.68
N PHE A 230 -8.90 8.09 13.03
CA PHE A 230 -10.23 7.57 12.73
C PHE A 230 -10.95 7.07 13.99
N PRO A 231 -11.37 7.97 14.91
CA PRO A 231 -11.96 7.57 16.19
C PRO A 231 -13.17 6.63 16.05
N SER A 232 -13.99 6.81 15.01
CA SER A 232 -15.16 5.98 14.70
C SER A 232 -14.80 4.52 14.39
N LEU A 233 -13.57 4.23 13.99
CA LEU A 233 -13.08 2.88 13.69
C LEU A 233 -12.25 2.27 14.83
N SER A 234 -12.05 2.96 15.94
CA SER A 234 -11.20 2.49 17.05
C SER A 234 -11.58 1.10 17.57
N SER A 235 -12.88 0.79 17.63
CA SER A 235 -13.38 -0.53 18.05
C SER A 235 -12.91 -1.66 17.13
N GLN A 236 -12.65 -1.35 15.85
CA GLN A 236 -12.16 -2.28 14.83
C GLN A 236 -10.63 -2.44 14.81
N LEU A 237 -9.90 -1.68 15.64
CA LEU A 237 -8.44 -1.61 15.68
C LEU A 237 -7.85 -2.08 17.03
N THR A 238 -8.67 -2.70 17.89
CA THR A 238 -8.29 -3.04 19.27
C THR A 238 -7.33 -4.24 19.36
N ARG A 239 -7.39 -5.20 18.44
CA ARG A 239 -6.65 -6.47 18.58
C ARG A 239 -5.33 -6.39 17.83
N LYS A 240 -4.33 -7.15 18.29
CA LYS A 240 -3.02 -7.26 17.60
C LYS A 240 -3.12 -7.70 16.13
N LYS A 241 -4.13 -8.50 15.80
CA LYS A 241 -4.36 -8.96 14.41
C LYS A 241 -4.92 -7.87 13.49
N ASP A 242 -5.40 -6.76 14.03
CA ASP A 242 -6.00 -5.66 13.27
C ASP A 242 -4.93 -4.65 12.76
N HIS A 243 -3.65 -5.01 12.81
CA HIS A 243 -2.57 -4.15 12.30
C HIS A 243 -2.70 -3.88 10.80
N GLY A 244 -3.11 -4.87 9.99
CA GLY A 244 -3.31 -4.66 8.55
C GLY A 244 -4.39 -3.63 8.24
N ARG A 245 -5.47 -3.58 9.04
CA ARG A 245 -6.50 -2.54 8.97
C ARG A 245 -5.93 -1.16 9.27
N ALA A 246 -5.10 -1.07 10.30
CA ALA A 246 -4.44 0.17 10.66
C ALA A 246 -3.45 0.65 9.59
N GLU A 247 -2.64 -0.25 9.02
CA GLU A 247 -1.70 0.09 7.95
C GLU A 247 -2.45 0.56 6.69
N ALA A 248 -3.53 -0.12 6.28
CA ALA A 248 -4.36 0.32 5.16
C ALA A 248 -4.98 1.72 5.36
N LEU A 249 -5.52 1.99 6.57
CA LEU A 249 -6.06 3.31 6.94
C LEU A 249 -5.00 4.40 6.90
N LEU A 250 -3.80 4.12 7.42
CA LEU A 250 -2.68 5.06 7.40
C LEU A 250 -2.16 5.31 5.99
N ILE A 251 -2.09 4.29 5.14
CA ILE A 251 -1.71 4.45 3.73
C ILE A 251 -2.72 5.34 3.00
N ALA A 252 -4.02 5.16 3.22
CA ALA A 252 -5.05 6.04 2.67
C ALA A 252 -4.92 7.48 3.21
N ALA A 253 -4.69 7.61 4.52
CA ALA A 253 -4.51 8.90 5.18
C ALA A 253 -3.28 9.64 4.65
N TYR A 254 -2.18 8.93 4.40
CA TYR A 254 -0.96 9.47 3.77
C TYR A 254 -1.27 9.98 2.36
N GLY A 255 -1.95 9.18 1.55
CA GLY A 255 -2.34 9.56 0.20
C GLY A 255 -3.28 10.77 0.13
N LYS A 256 -4.12 10.94 1.16
CA LYS A 256 -4.98 12.12 1.33
C LYS A 256 -4.24 13.33 1.92
N GLY A 257 -3.05 13.15 2.48
CA GLY A 257 -2.29 14.22 3.15
C GLY A 257 -2.78 14.56 4.56
N LEU A 258 -3.42 13.62 5.26
CA LEU A 258 -3.81 13.81 6.67
C LEU A 258 -2.57 13.84 7.57
N VAL A 259 -2.64 14.62 8.65
CA VAL A 259 -1.58 14.74 9.66
C VAL A 259 -2.10 14.32 11.03
N LEU A 260 -1.25 13.70 11.84
CA LEU A 260 -1.55 13.45 13.26
C LEU A 260 -1.55 14.79 13.98
N LYS A 261 -2.62 15.11 14.68
CA LYS A 261 -2.63 16.27 15.57
C LYS A 261 -1.77 15.93 16.78
N SER A 262 -0.67 16.64 16.97
CA SER A 262 0.06 16.66 18.23
C SER A 262 -0.87 17.19 19.33
N GLU A 263 -1.01 16.45 20.42
CA GLU A 263 -1.69 16.90 21.64
C GLU A 263 -0.87 18.02 22.29
N GLU A 264 -0.87 19.23 21.73
CA GLU A 264 -0.34 20.40 22.40
C GLU A 264 -1.08 21.66 21.96
N LEU A 265 -2.19 21.97 22.66
CA LEU A 265 -2.69 23.33 23.00
C LEU A 265 -4.05 23.26 23.74
N LEU A 266 -4.17 22.35 24.71
CA LEU A 266 -5.12 22.48 25.82
C LEU A 266 -4.32 22.54 27.11
N LYS A 267 -3.56 23.63 27.28
CA LYS A 267 -3.22 24.10 28.62
C LYS A 267 -4.42 24.96 29.04
N PRO A 268 -5.24 24.55 30.04
CA PRO A 268 -6.13 25.51 30.67
C PRO A 268 -5.26 26.58 31.32
N GLU A 269 -5.33 27.78 30.78
CA GLU A 269 -4.77 29.01 31.35
C GLU A 269 -5.39 29.19 32.75
N ALA A 270 -4.73 28.66 33.77
CA ALA A 270 -5.05 28.96 35.15
C ALA A 270 -4.50 30.36 35.48
N LEU A 271 -5.21 31.38 35.00
CA LEU A 271 -5.08 32.76 35.46
C LEU A 271 -6.30 33.08 36.33
N LEU A 272 -6.25 32.70 37.60
CA LEU A 272 -7.06 33.33 38.63
C LEU A 272 -6.29 34.56 39.14
N PRO A 273 -6.82 35.79 38.99
CA PRO A 273 -6.26 36.94 39.66
C PRO A 273 -6.51 36.85 41.17
N LYS A 274 -5.44 37.07 41.94
CA LYS A 274 -5.53 37.43 43.36
C LYS A 274 -6.14 38.83 43.46
N SER A 275 -7.31 38.94 44.08
CA SER A 275 -7.79 40.18 44.70
C SER A 275 -8.72 39.77 45.86
N GLU A 276 -8.18 39.79 47.06
CA GLU A 276 -8.47 40.81 48.09
C GLU A 276 -9.65 40.39 48.97
N GLU A 277 -9.30 39.84 50.13
CA GLU A 277 -10.16 39.82 51.31
C GLU A 277 -10.52 41.26 51.70
N CYS A 278 -11.81 41.59 51.66
CA CYS A 278 -12.35 42.71 52.41
C CYS A 278 -13.74 42.36 52.94
N LEU A 279 -13.74 41.97 54.22
CA LEU A 279 -14.68 42.33 55.29
C LEU A 279 -16.20 42.21 55.08
N LEU A 280 -16.76 41.43 56.01
CA LEU A 280 -17.97 41.70 56.80
C LEU A 280 -19.32 41.75 56.07
N GLU A 281 -20.12 40.71 56.30
CA GLU A 281 -21.38 40.97 57.00
C GLU A 281 -21.86 39.74 57.78
N SER A 282 -22.05 40.00 59.07
CA SER A 282 -22.82 39.27 60.07
C SER A 282 -24.15 38.75 59.56
N ASP A 283 -24.48 37.49 59.84
CA ASP A 283 -25.56 37.20 60.77
C ASP A 283 -25.64 35.73 61.20
N ALA A 284 -26.05 35.59 62.46
CA ALA A 284 -26.18 34.39 63.25
C ALA A 284 -27.13 33.34 62.65
N ILE A 285 -26.92 32.06 63.00
CA ILE A 285 -27.89 31.30 63.79
C ILE A 285 -27.22 30.08 64.43
N LEU A 286 -27.26 30.15 65.75
CA LEU A 286 -27.01 29.18 66.80
C LEU A 286 -27.89 27.92 66.64
N MET A 287 -27.32 26.71 66.81
CA MET A 287 -27.72 25.73 67.84
C MET A 287 -27.31 24.27 67.51
N LYS A 288 -26.60 23.66 68.49
CA LYS A 288 -26.77 22.30 69.06
C LYS A 288 -26.71 21.09 68.12
N ALA A 289 -26.15 19.94 68.48
CA ALA A 289 -25.49 19.40 69.66
C ALA A 289 -24.98 17.99 69.26
N GLY A 290 -24.00 17.46 69.97
CA GLY A 290 -23.59 16.05 69.86
C GLY A 290 -22.10 15.86 69.90
#